data_AF-A0A533WT53-F1
#
_entry.id   AF-A0A533WT53-F1
#
_cell.length_a   1.000
_cell.length_b   1.000
_cell.length_c   1.000
_cell.angle_alpha   90.00
_cell.angle_beta   90.00
_cell.angle_gamma   90.00
#
_symmetry.space_group_name_H-M   'P 1'
#
loop_
_entity.id
_entity.type
_entity.pdbx_description
1 polymer ?
#
loop_
_entity_poly.entity_id
_entity_poly.type
_entity_poly.pdbx_seq_one_letter_code
_entity_poly.pdbx_strand_id
1 'polypeptide(L)'
;MASALVAAPVAVAKAFSPGHITGFFEIPHGSYSHFLHKGSKGAGFSIDRGIATTAYVYESAKTDYRISINGIQNENAEVSSWVVEE
;
A
#
# COMPACT_ATOMS: atom_id res chain seq x y z
N MET A 1 -14.09 -6.77 -24.79
CA MET A 1 -14.21 -5.37 -25.24
C MET A 1 -13.62 -4.49 -24.15
N ALA A 2 -12.38 -4.04 -24.34
CA ALA A 2 -11.70 -3.17 -23.39
C ALA A 2 -12.39 -1.80 -23.40
N SER A 3 -13.11 -1.47 -22.34
CA SER A 3 -13.65 -0.12 -22.14
C SER A 3 -12.45 0.79 -21.90
N ALA A 4 -12.15 1.65 -22.87
CA ALA A 4 -11.14 2.69 -22.72
C ALA A 4 -11.56 3.60 -21.57
N LEU A 5 -10.73 3.70 -20.54
CA LEU A 5 -10.86 4.70 -19.48
C LEU A 5 -10.59 6.08 -20.12
N VAL A 6 -11.64 6.69 -20.67
CA VAL A 6 -11.59 8.02 -21.31
C VAL A 6 -11.89 9.15 -20.30
N ALA A 7 -12.24 8.83 -19.06
CA ALA A 7 -12.54 9.82 -18.03
C ALA A 7 -11.28 10.22 -17.25
N ALA A 8 -11.09 11.51 -17.04
CA ALA A 8 -10.09 12.02 -16.10
C ALA A 8 -10.40 11.51 -14.68
N PRO A 9 -9.38 11.27 -13.83
CA PRO A 9 -9.61 10.84 -12.45
C PRO A 9 -10.37 11.93 -11.67
N VAL A 10 -11.35 11.52 -10.86
CA VAL A 10 -12.12 12.42 -9.98
C VAL A 10 -11.31 12.87 -8.77
N ALA A 11 -10.29 12.09 -8.38
CA ALA A 11 -9.33 12.47 -7.37
C ALA A 11 -7.96 11.82 -7.65
N VAL A 12 -6.89 12.53 -7.27
CA VAL A 12 -5.51 12.03 -7.36
C VAL A 12 -4.80 12.36 -6.06
N ALA A 13 -4.18 11.36 -5.44
CA ALA A 13 -3.37 11.52 -4.25
C ALA A 13 -1.97 10.95 -4.49
N LYS A 14 -0.96 11.62 -3.94
CA LYS A 14 0.44 11.19 -4.01
C LYS A 14 1.01 11.11 -2.61
N ALA A 15 1.74 10.04 -2.34
CA ALA A 15 2.44 9.84 -1.08
C ALA A 15 3.81 9.22 -1.34
N PHE A 16 4.77 9.54 -0.47
CA PHE A 16 6.08 8.91 -0.42
C PHE A 16 6.26 8.22 0.92
N SER A 17 6.65 6.94 0.88
CA SER A 17 7.01 6.16 2.06
C SER A 17 8.52 5.88 2.03
N PRO A 18 9.31 6.42 2.97
CA PRO A 18 10.76 6.18 2.99
C PRO A 18 11.06 4.72 3.32
N GLY A 19 12.15 4.20 2.76
CA GLY A 19 12.70 2.91 3.17
C GLY A 19 13.11 2.96 4.63
N HIS A 20 12.80 1.90 5.39
CA HIS A 20 13.16 1.77 6.79
C HIS A 20 14.11 0.59 6.99
N ILE A 21 15.23 0.84 7.67
CA ILE A 21 16.19 -0.19 8.05
C ILE A 21 16.07 -0.41 9.56
N THR A 22 15.62 -1.60 9.96
CA THR A 22 15.57 -2.01 11.37
C THR A 22 16.97 -2.40 11.83
N GLY A 23 17.46 -1.78 12.91
CA GLY A 23 18.77 -2.11 13.50
C GLY A 23 18.66 -3.22 14.55
N PHE A 24 17.78 -3.04 15.53
CA PHE A 24 17.46 -4.06 16.53
C PHE A 24 15.97 -4.04 16.83
N PHE A 25 15.44 -5.20 17.23
CA PHE A 25 14.04 -5.33 17.56
C PHE A 25 13.80 -6.49 18.54
N GLU A 26 12.67 -6.41 19.24
CA GLU A 26 12.04 -7.51 19.96
C GLU A 26 10.65 -7.76 19.36
N ILE A 27 10.27 -9.04 19.25
CA ILE A 27 8.90 -9.43 18.92
C ILE A 27 8.24 -9.79 20.25
N PRO A 28 7.31 -8.97 20.78
CA PRO A 28 6.72 -9.28 22.07
C PRO A 28 5.85 -10.54 21.95
N HIS A 29 6.03 -11.46 22.89
CA HIS A 29 5.28 -12.71 22.93
C HIS A 29 3.94 -12.51 23.66
N GLY A 30 2.85 -13.05 23.10
CA GLY A 30 1.53 -12.97 23.72
C GLY A 30 0.40 -13.26 22.73
N SER A 31 -0.80 -13.53 23.26
CA SER A 31 -2.02 -13.53 22.46
C SER A 31 -2.55 -12.10 22.38
N TYR A 32 -2.76 -11.63 21.15
CA TYR A 32 -3.30 -10.29 20.89
C TYR A 32 -4.75 -10.42 20.41
N SER A 33 -5.65 -9.71 21.07
CA SER A 33 -7.07 -9.68 20.70
C SER A 33 -7.34 -8.96 19.37
N HIS A 34 -6.42 -8.12 18.91
CA HIS A 34 -6.58 -7.32 17.69
C HIS A 34 -5.25 -7.17 16.93
N PHE A 35 -5.29 -7.14 15.59
CA PHE A 35 -4.07 -7.06 14.77
C PHE A 35 -3.30 -5.75 14.97
N LEU A 36 -3.99 -4.64 15.29
CA LEU A 36 -3.38 -3.35 15.61
C LEU A 36 -2.45 -3.40 16.84
N HIS A 37 -2.54 -4.44 17.68
CA HIS A 37 -1.65 -4.64 18.82
C HIS A 37 -0.47 -5.58 18.51
N LYS A 38 -0.40 -6.12 17.29
CA LYS A 38 0.70 -6.97 16.81
C LYS A 38 1.76 -6.10 16.14
N GLY A 39 3.02 -6.40 16.40
CA GLY A 39 4.16 -5.70 15.80
C GLY A 39 5.47 -6.06 16.49
N SER A 40 6.48 -5.24 16.26
CA SER A 40 7.76 -5.31 16.98
C SER A 40 7.99 -4.02 17.76
N LYS A 41 8.85 -4.09 18.77
CA LYS A 41 9.48 -2.91 19.38
C LYS A 41 10.95 -2.91 18.96
N GLY A 42 11.59 -1.75 18.93
CA GLY A 42 12.98 -1.66 18.50
C GLY A 42 13.36 -0.27 18.05
N ALA A 43 14.48 -0.19 17.33
CA ALA A 43 14.92 1.03 16.69
C ALA A 43 15.51 0.75 15.29
N GLY A 44 15.42 1.77 14.47
CA GLY A 44 15.92 1.79 13.11
C GLY A 44 16.03 3.23 12.64
N PHE A 45 16.29 3.41 11.36
CA PHE A 45 16.29 4.72 10.73
C PHE A 45 15.70 4.63 9.33
N SER A 46 15.11 5.74 8.90
CA SER A 46 14.65 5.91 7.53
C SER A 46 15.79 6.39 6.65
N ILE A 47 15.77 5.97 5.38
CA ILE A 47 16.65 6.48 4.34
C ILE A 47 15.85 7.39 3.40
N ASP A 48 16.56 8.22 2.63
CA ASP A 48 15.99 9.14 1.64
C ASP A 48 15.53 8.45 0.34
N ARG A 49 15.63 7.11 0.28
CA ARG A 49 15.13 6.27 -0.81
C ARG A 49 13.92 5.47 -0.33
N GLY A 50 12.88 5.43 -1.13
CA GLY A 50 11.62 4.78 -0.74
C GLY A 50 10.69 4.55 -1.91
N ILE A 51 9.41 4.40 -1.60
CA ILE A 51 8.36 4.15 -2.60
C ILE A 51 7.51 5.41 -2.75
N ALA A 52 7.37 5.89 -3.98
CA ALA A 52 6.41 6.91 -4.35
C ALA A 52 5.18 6.24 -4.99
N THR A 53 4.01 6.48 -4.42
CA THR A 53 2.74 5.92 -4.92
C THR A 53 1.83 7.06 -5.34
N THR A 54 1.17 6.87 -6.49
CA THR A 54 0.06 7.74 -6.91
C THR A 54 -1.21 6.91 -6.98
N ALA A 55 -2.22 7.30 -6.21
CA ALA A 55 -3.56 6.72 -6.28
C ALA A 55 -4.44 7.60 -7.18
N TYR A 56 -5.10 6.97 -8.14
CA TYR A 56 -6.05 7.61 -9.05
C TYR A 56 -7.43 7.01 -8.79
N VAL A 57 -8.40 7.86 -8.49
CA VAL A 57 -9.80 7.44 -8.30
C VAL A 57 -10.59 7.85 -9.53
N TYR A 58 -11.37 6.91 -10.06
CA TYR A 58 -12.24 7.12 -11.20
C TYR A 58 -13.68 6.84 -10.79
N GLU A 59 -14.62 7.60 -11.35
CA GLU A 59 -16.03 7.28 -11.21
C GLU A 59 -16.33 5.98 -11.98
N SER A 60 -16.99 5.03 -11.32
CA SER A 60 -17.32 3.73 -11.89
C SER A 60 -18.62 3.22 -11.30
N ALA A 61 -19.43 2.55 -12.13
CA ALA A 61 -20.66 1.90 -11.68
C ALA A 61 -20.39 0.65 -10.81
N LYS A 62 -19.17 0.14 -10.81
CA LYS A 62 -18.73 -1.01 -10.01
C LYS A 62 -17.39 -0.72 -9.34
N THR A 63 -17.25 -1.15 -8.10
CA THR A 63 -15.95 -1.14 -7.41
C THR A 63 -15.02 -2.13 -8.08
N ASP A 64 -13.86 -1.64 -8.52
CA ASP A 64 -12.77 -2.42 -9.09
C ASP A 64 -11.46 -1.65 -8.86
N TYR A 65 -10.34 -2.35 -8.87
CA TYR A 65 -9.04 -1.73 -8.66
C TYR A 65 -7.94 -2.41 -9.49
N ARG A 66 -6.91 -1.63 -9.84
CA ARG A 66 -5.72 -2.13 -10.52
C ARG A 66 -4.49 -1.59 -9.83
N ILE A 67 -3.60 -2.50 -9.44
CA ILE A 67 -2.31 -2.15 -8.82
C ILE A 67 -1.21 -2.33 -9.87
N SER A 68 -0.32 -1.35 -9.97
CA SER A 68 0.89 -1.45 -10.77
C SER A 68 2.11 -1.11 -9.92
N ILE A 69 3.16 -1.91 -10.04
CA ILE A 69 4.43 -1.72 -9.36
C ILE A 69 5.49 -1.54 -10.43
N ASN A 70 6.20 -0.40 -10.40
CA ASN A 70 7.20 -0.03 -11.41
C ASN A 70 6.66 -0.11 -12.86
N GLY A 71 5.39 0.29 -13.05
CA GLY A 71 4.72 0.27 -14.35
C GLY A 71 4.18 -1.09 -14.80
N ILE A 72 4.47 -2.16 -14.06
CA ILE A 72 3.99 -3.51 -14.36
C ILE A 72 2.69 -3.75 -13.58
N GLN A 73 1.62 -4.11 -14.27
CA GLN A 73 0.39 -4.54 -13.60
C GLN A 73 0.69 -5.80 -12.79
N ASN A 74 0.41 -5.76 -11.50
CA ASN A 74 0.70 -6.87 -10.61
C ASN A 74 -0.61 -7.38 -9.98
N GLU A 75 -0.89 -8.65 -10.22
CA GLU A 75 -2.04 -9.35 -9.61
C GLU A 75 -1.70 -9.94 -8.24
N ASN A 76 -0.41 -10.03 -7.91
CA ASN A 76 0.09 -10.53 -6.63
C ASN A 76 0.70 -9.39 -5.79
N ALA A 77 -0.14 -8.40 -5.48
CA ALA A 77 0.21 -7.28 -4.60
C ALA A 77 -0.57 -7.38 -3.28
N GLU A 78 -0.48 -8.55 -2.60
CA GLU A 78 -1.30 -8.96 -1.45
C GLU A 78 -1.52 -7.84 -0.41
N VAL A 79 -0.44 -7.18 0.03
CA VAL A 79 -0.55 -6.09 1.02
C VAL A 79 -1.34 -4.90 0.49
N SER A 80 -1.13 -4.52 -0.77
CA SER A 80 -1.86 -3.39 -1.37
C SER A 80 -3.31 -3.75 -1.69
N SER A 81 -3.57 -5.00 -2.11
CA SER A 81 -4.93 -5.53 -2.28
C SER A 81 -5.71 -5.47 -0.97
N TRP A 82 -5.10 -5.93 0.13
CA TRP A 82 -5.74 -5.92 1.45
C TRP A 82 -6.16 -4.51 1.90
N VAL A 83 -5.33 -3.49 1.63
CA VAL A 83 -5.66 -2.10 1.96
C VAL A 83 -6.87 -1.55 1.19
N VAL A 84 -7.16 -2.07 0.00
CA VAL A 84 -8.31 -1.64 -0.81
C VAL A 84 -9.58 -2.45 -0.47
N GLU A 85 -9.41 -3.67 0.04
CA GLU A 85 -10.49 -4.61 0.34
C GLU A 85 -11.03 -4.50 1.78
N GLU A 86 -10.27 -3.92 2.71
CA GLU A 86 -10.67 -3.65 4.10
C GLU A 86 -11.51 -2.36 4.24
#